data_AF-A0A355KTQ1-F1
#
_entry.id   AF-A0A355KTQ1-F1
#
_cell.length_a   1.000
_cell.length_b   1.000
_cell.length_c   1.000
_cell.angle_alpha   90.00
_cell.angle_beta   90.00
_cell.angle_gamma   90.00
#
_symmetry.space_group_name_H-M   'P 1'
#
loop_
_entity.id
_entity.type
_entity.pdbx_description
1 polymer ?
#
loop_
_entity_poly.entity_id
_entity_poly.type
_entity_poly.pdbx_seq_one_letter_code
_entity_poly.pdbx_strand_id
1 'polypeptide(L)'
;MKKSLKITLKILLAILFAGIFCGIYYIAKLSFIDPAISSGKYGHLGEIIAAVILVLAHLCTCIAIFAEKKRLIGGIVSFLLLIGIIPALSIANTVIVAREYQTFNQEIWNDPEYYNCRQYMIDDIKSKYGLVGMDVKEVKNILGENSYDSPEDNEFYYEIGQEFPGYKKFIITYDENGKVTKVETTNDASRG
;
A
#
# COMPACT_ATOMS: atom_id res chain seq x y z
N MET A 1 -14.56 2.98 46.71
CA MET A 1 -13.50 2.15 46.10
C MET A 1 -12.15 2.50 46.73
N LYS A 2 -11.35 1.53 47.20
CA LYS A 2 -10.01 1.82 47.78
C LYS A 2 -9.14 2.53 46.74
N LYS A 3 -8.37 3.54 47.15
CA LYS A 3 -7.50 4.36 46.25
C LYS A 3 -6.56 3.49 45.40
N SER A 4 -5.98 2.45 46.01
CA SER A 4 -5.17 1.44 45.33
C SER A 4 -5.94 0.72 44.21
N LEU A 5 -7.16 0.23 44.49
CA LEU A 5 -8.02 -0.42 43.50
C LEU A 5 -8.38 0.51 42.32
N LYS A 6 -8.61 1.80 42.57
CA LYS A 6 -8.86 2.80 41.51
C LYS A 6 -7.66 2.94 40.57
N ILE A 7 -6.45 2.95 41.14
CA ILE A 7 -5.20 3.10 40.36
C ILE A 7 -4.92 1.83 39.57
N THR A 8 -5.05 0.66 40.19
CA THR A 8 -4.89 -0.64 39.51
C THR A 8 -5.83 -0.76 38.31
N LEU A 9 -7.10 -0.40 38.47
CA LEU A 9 -8.07 -0.45 37.38
C LEU A 9 -7.70 0.48 36.21
N LYS A 10 -7.17 1.68 36.50
CA LYS A 10 -6.70 2.62 35.46
C LYS A 10 -5.49 2.07 34.69
N ILE A 11 -4.56 1.40 35.39
CA ILE A 11 -3.39 0.77 34.75
C ILE A 11 -3.86 -0.37 33.83
N LEU A 12 -4.75 -1.24 34.31
CA LEU A 12 -5.32 -2.31 33.50
C LEU A 12 -6.03 -1.77 32.26
N LEU A 13 -6.77 -0.67 32.40
CA LEU A 13 -7.44 -0.01 31.28
C LEU A 13 -6.43 0.54 30.25
N ALA A 14 -5.33 1.15 30.70
CA ALA A 14 -4.28 1.62 29.79
C ALA A 14 -3.63 0.46 29.02
N ILE A 15 -3.32 -0.65 29.70
CA ILE A 15 -2.76 -1.86 29.06
C ILE A 15 -3.74 -2.43 28.02
N LEU A 16 -5.04 -2.47 28.33
CA LEU A 16 -6.07 -2.90 27.39
C LEU A 16 -6.05 -2.05 26.11
N PHE A 17 -5.99 -0.72 26.24
CA PHE A 17 -5.90 0.17 25.08
C PHE A 17 -4.60 0.03 24.30
N ALA A 18 -3.47 -0.25 24.96
CA ALA A 18 -2.24 -0.58 24.27
C ALA A 18 -2.42 -1.83 23.37
N GLY A 19 -3.06 -2.88 23.90
CA GLY A 19 -3.39 -4.08 23.12
C GLY A 19 -4.30 -3.81 21.92
N ILE A 20 -5.34 -2.98 22.12
CA ILE A 20 -6.24 -2.56 21.03
C ILE A 20 -5.45 -1.82 19.94
N PHE A 21 -4.54 -0.92 20.31
CA PHE A 21 -3.76 -0.15 19.35
C PHE A 21 -2.73 -1.01 18.61
N CYS A 22 -2.15 -2.03 19.25
CA CYS A 22 -1.38 -3.06 18.55
C CYS A 22 -2.23 -3.83 17.53
N GLY A 23 -3.49 -4.15 17.86
CA GLY A 23 -4.43 -4.75 16.92
C GLY A 23 -4.72 -3.84 15.72
N ILE A 24 -4.97 -2.54 15.96
CA ILE A 24 -5.19 -1.55 14.91
C ILE A 24 -3.93 -1.40 14.04
N TYR A 25 -2.74 -1.36 14.64
CA TYR A 25 -1.47 -1.34 13.90
C TYR A 25 -1.38 -2.53 12.93
N TYR A 26 -1.68 -3.73 13.40
CA TYR A 26 -1.61 -4.93 12.58
C TYR A 26 -2.62 -4.91 11.43
N ILE A 27 -3.86 -4.49 11.70
CA ILE A 27 -4.89 -4.32 10.66
C ILE A 27 -4.45 -3.26 9.63
N ALA A 28 -3.98 -2.10 10.09
CA ALA A 28 -3.50 -1.03 9.21
C ALA A 28 -2.30 -1.50 8.38
N LYS A 29 -1.36 -2.25 8.96
CA LYS A 29 -0.25 -2.85 8.22
C LYS A 29 -0.77 -3.75 7.11
N LEU A 30 -1.69 -4.67 7.40
CA LEU A 30 -2.28 -5.55 6.39
C LEU A 30 -3.00 -4.77 5.28
N SER A 31 -3.72 -3.70 5.61
CA SER A 31 -4.42 -2.85 4.63
C SER A 31 -3.50 -1.95 3.79
N PHE A 32 -2.22 -1.86 4.13
CA PHE A 32 -1.24 -0.99 3.47
C PHE A 32 0.05 -1.77 3.09
N ILE A 33 0.00 -3.08 2.90
CA ILE A 33 1.13 -3.86 2.34
C ILE A 33 1.43 -3.44 0.90
N ASP A 34 0.39 -3.04 0.17
CA ASP A 34 0.41 -2.86 -1.28
C ASP A 34 1.02 -1.54 -1.81
N PRO A 35 0.88 -0.39 -1.14
CA PRO A 35 1.30 0.88 -1.71
C PRO A 35 2.83 1.10 -1.65
N ALA A 36 3.35 2.03 -2.45
CA ALA A 36 4.78 2.32 -2.53
C ALA A 36 5.38 2.79 -1.18
N ILE A 37 4.55 3.30 -0.27
CA ILE A 37 4.97 3.64 1.10
C ILE A 37 5.35 2.43 1.97
N SER A 38 5.10 1.22 1.47
CA SER A 38 5.40 -0.07 2.09
C SER A 38 6.18 -1.00 1.15
N SER A 39 6.70 -0.47 0.03
CA SER A 39 7.50 -1.22 -0.96
C SER A 39 8.69 -0.38 -1.47
N GLY A 40 9.71 -1.04 -2.04
CA GLY A 40 10.91 -0.40 -2.55
C GLY A 40 11.63 0.49 -1.52
N LYS A 41 12.20 1.60 -2.01
CA LYS A 41 12.99 2.59 -1.24
C LYS A 41 12.32 3.09 0.05
N TYR A 42 10.98 3.15 0.08
CA TYR A 42 10.22 3.71 1.21
C TYR A 42 9.52 2.64 2.05
N GLY A 43 9.91 1.36 1.92
CA GLY A 43 9.17 0.21 2.47
C GLY A 43 8.84 0.22 3.97
N HIS A 44 9.49 1.06 4.77
CA HIS A 44 9.21 1.19 6.21
C HIS A 44 8.50 2.50 6.59
N LEU A 45 8.31 3.42 5.66
CA LEU A 45 7.77 4.74 5.97
C LEU A 45 6.33 4.67 6.46
N GLY A 46 5.52 3.80 5.86
CA GLY A 46 4.12 3.59 6.26
C GLY A 46 4.02 3.02 7.67
N GLU A 47 4.87 2.04 7.99
CA GLU A 47 4.95 1.43 9.32
C GLU A 47 5.36 2.45 10.39
N ILE A 48 6.33 3.31 10.08
CA ILE A 48 6.80 4.36 10.99
C ILE A 48 5.68 5.39 11.25
N ILE A 49 5.00 5.87 10.21
CA ILE A 49 3.91 6.84 10.35
C ILE A 49 2.78 6.25 11.22
N ALA A 50 2.35 5.02 10.94
CA ALA A 50 1.31 4.35 11.70
C ALA A 50 1.70 4.15 13.17
N ALA A 51 2.94 3.70 13.43
CA ALA A 51 3.46 3.51 14.78
C ALA A 51 3.49 4.82 15.58
N VAL A 52 3.99 5.91 14.98
CA VAL A 52 4.05 7.23 15.64
C VAL A 52 2.65 7.72 16.00
N ILE A 53 1.69 7.66 15.08
CA ILE A 53 0.31 8.10 15.34
C ILE A 53 -0.32 7.28 16.48
N LEU A 54 -0.10 5.96 16.51
CA LEU A 54 -0.66 5.09 17.54
C LEU A 54 -0.02 5.31 18.91
N VAL A 55 1.29 5.56 18.98
CA VAL A 55 1.95 5.94 20.23
C VAL A 55 1.38 7.26 20.76
N LEU A 56 1.19 8.26 19.89
CA LEU A 56 0.59 9.53 20.28
C LEU A 56 -0.87 9.36 20.75
N ALA A 57 -1.66 8.56 20.04
CA ALA A 57 -3.03 8.22 20.46
C ALA A 57 -3.03 7.53 21.83
N HIS A 58 -2.07 6.63 22.08
CA HIS A 58 -1.94 5.93 23.36
C HIS A 58 -1.64 6.90 24.50
N LEU A 59 -0.72 7.83 24.29
CA LEU A 59 -0.40 8.87 25.27
C LEU A 59 -1.62 9.74 25.57
N CYS A 60 -2.40 10.13 24.56
CA CYS A 60 -3.65 10.87 24.74
C CYS A 60 -4.71 10.08 25.51
N THR A 61 -4.80 8.76 25.27
CA THR A 61 -5.66 7.84 26.02
C THR A 61 -5.24 7.75 27.49
N CYS A 62 -3.94 7.63 27.76
CA CYS A 62 -3.39 7.67 29.11
C CYS A 62 -3.72 8.98 29.83
N ILE A 63 -3.57 10.14 29.16
CA ILE A 63 -4.01 11.43 29.70
C ILE A 63 -5.50 11.38 30.04
N ALA A 64 -6.34 10.80 29.18
CA ALA A 64 -7.77 10.73 29.43
C ALA A 64 -8.14 9.87 30.66
N ILE A 65 -7.41 8.78 30.87
CA ILE A 65 -7.61 7.85 31.99
C ILE A 65 -7.12 8.45 33.32
N PHE A 66 -5.91 9.03 33.32
CA PHE A 66 -5.23 9.47 34.54
C PHE A 66 -5.53 10.92 34.93
N ALA A 67 -5.67 11.84 33.96
CA ALA A 67 -5.90 13.26 34.22
C ALA A 67 -7.37 13.65 34.04
N GLU A 68 -8.16 13.58 35.13
CA GLU A 68 -9.61 13.80 35.10
C GLU A 68 -10.02 15.15 34.48
N LYS A 69 -9.25 16.22 34.71
CA LYS A 69 -9.48 17.55 34.12
C LYS A 69 -9.26 17.62 32.60
N LYS A 70 -8.54 16.66 32.02
CA LYS A 70 -8.19 16.61 30.59
C LYS A 70 -8.84 15.43 29.87
N ARG A 71 -9.76 14.71 30.54
CA ARG A 71 -10.40 13.50 30.01
C ARG A 71 -11.01 13.68 28.63
N LEU A 72 -11.85 14.69 28.48
CA LEU A 72 -12.57 14.94 27.24
C LEU A 72 -11.60 15.25 26.08
N ILE A 73 -10.65 16.17 26.31
CA ILE A 73 -9.68 16.59 25.30
C ILE A 73 -8.78 15.41 24.90
N GLY A 74 -8.23 14.67 25.87
CA GLY A 74 -7.37 13.51 25.59
C GLY A 74 -8.10 12.43 24.80
N GLY A 75 -9.37 12.16 25.13
CA GLY A 75 -10.20 11.22 24.39
C GLY A 75 -10.46 11.66 22.95
N ILE A 76 -10.85 12.93 22.75
CA ILE A 76 -11.11 13.49 21.41
C ILE A 76 -9.84 13.44 20.56
N VAL A 77 -8.69 13.90 21.09
CA VAL A 77 -7.43 13.91 20.33
C VAL A 77 -7.00 12.48 19.98
N SER A 78 -7.11 11.54 20.93
CA SER A 78 -6.82 10.12 20.63
C SER A 78 -7.70 9.58 19.51
N PHE A 79 -8.99 9.91 19.51
CA PHE A 79 -9.91 9.47 18.47
C PHE A 79 -9.58 10.08 17.11
N LEU A 80 -9.29 11.38 17.06
CA LEU A 80 -8.89 12.08 15.83
C LEU A 80 -7.61 11.51 15.22
N LEU A 81 -6.64 11.14 16.07
CA LEU A 81 -5.42 10.49 15.62
C LEU A 81 -5.71 9.13 14.97
N LEU A 82 -6.57 8.31 15.58
CA LEU A 82 -6.93 6.98 15.03
C LEU A 82 -7.62 7.08 13.67
N ILE A 83 -8.63 7.93 13.53
CA ILE A 83 -9.33 8.11 12.24
C ILE A 83 -8.43 8.77 11.18
N GLY A 84 -7.42 9.53 11.62
CA GLY A 84 -6.47 10.22 10.77
C GLY A 84 -5.37 9.32 10.17
N ILE A 85 -5.20 8.08 10.67
CA ILE A 85 -4.17 7.16 10.16
C ILE A 85 -4.36 6.91 8.66
N ILE A 86 -5.56 6.53 8.24
CA ILE A 86 -5.84 6.17 6.84
C ILE A 86 -5.58 7.35 5.89
N PRO A 87 -6.14 8.56 6.12
CA PRO A 87 -5.81 9.73 5.30
C PRO A 87 -4.32 10.07 5.29
N ALA A 88 -3.63 10.00 6.43
CA ALA A 88 -2.20 10.31 6.51
C ALA A 88 -1.36 9.35 5.66
N LEU A 89 -1.63 8.04 5.76
CA LEU A 89 -0.96 7.02 4.95
C LEU A 89 -1.29 7.19 3.46
N SER A 90 -2.54 7.48 3.12
CA SER A 90 -2.95 7.73 1.72
C SER A 90 -2.19 8.92 1.13
N ILE A 91 -2.13 10.06 1.83
CA ILE A 91 -1.42 11.26 1.35
C ILE A 91 0.07 10.97 1.20
N ALA A 92 0.68 10.33 2.21
CA ALA A 92 2.09 10.00 2.15
C ALA A 92 2.41 9.04 0.99
N ASN A 93 1.53 8.09 0.70
CA ASN A 93 1.68 7.23 -0.47
C ASN A 93 1.51 8.01 -1.79
N THR A 94 0.37 8.68 -2.01
CA THR A 94 0.02 9.21 -3.32
C THR A 94 0.73 10.51 -3.68
N VAL A 95 1.01 11.36 -2.69
CA VAL A 95 1.55 12.71 -2.92
C VAL A 95 3.07 12.73 -2.80
N ILE A 96 3.64 11.93 -1.91
CA ILE A 96 5.07 11.96 -1.60
C ILE A 96 5.78 10.82 -2.32
N VAL A 97 5.39 9.58 -2.04
CA VAL A 97 6.18 8.41 -2.45
C VAL A 97 5.91 8.02 -3.91
N ALA A 98 4.64 7.91 -4.32
CA ALA A 98 4.26 7.42 -5.64
C ALA A 98 4.81 8.27 -6.79
N ARG A 99 5.06 9.57 -6.56
CA ARG A 99 5.62 10.49 -7.58
C ARG A 99 6.98 10.03 -8.11
N GLU A 100 7.80 9.42 -7.26
CA GLU A 100 9.11 8.89 -7.67
C GLU A 100 9.00 7.72 -8.65
N TYR A 101 7.83 7.07 -8.71
CA TYR A 101 7.54 5.91 -9.54
C TYR A 101 6.60 6.21 -10.71
N GLN A 102 6.31 7.49 -11.00
CA GLN A 102 5.42 7.86 -12.11
C GLN A 102 6.10 7.77 -13.48
N THR A 103 7.42 7.95 -13.54
CA THR A 103 8.19 7.84 -14.78
C THR A 103 8.66 6.41 -14.98
N PHE A 104 8.48 5.87 -16.18
CA PHE A 104 8.96 4.54 -16.51
C PHE A 104 10.48 4.48 -16.47
N ASN A 105 10.98 3.56 -15.65
CA ASN A 105 12.38 3.18 -15.57
C ASN A 105 12.45 1.65 -15.65
N GLN A 106 13.12 1.14 -16.68
CA GLN A 106 13.19 -0.30 -16.93
C GLN A 106 13.96 -1.05 -15.82
N GLU A 107 14.98 -0.45 -15.20
CA GLU A 107 15.72 -1.08 -14.09
C GLU A 107 14.81 -1.27 -12.88
N ILE A 108 14.11 -0.20 -12.46
CA ILE A 108 13.14 -0.25 -11.36
C ILE A 108 11.97 -1.17 -11.70
N TRP A 109 11.49 -1.15 -12.95
CA TRP A 109 10.43 -2.05 -13.40
C TRP A 109 10.85 -3.51 -13.23
N ASN A 110 12.10 -3.87 -13.53
CA ASN A 110 12.53 -5.28 -13.49
C ASN A 110 12.99 -5.75 -12.10
N ASP A 111 13.10 -4.85 -11.12
CA ASP A 111 13.53 -5.16 -9.76
C ASP A 111 12.37 -5.72 -8.90
N PRO A 112 12.48 -6.97 -8.38
CA PRO A 112 11.50 -7.59 -7.50
C PRO A 112 11.10 -6.76 -6.28
N GLU A 113 12.01 -5.94 -5.73
CA GLU A 113 11.70 -5.07 -4.58
C GLU A 113 10.68 -3.98 -4.91
N TYR A 114 10.48 -3.69 -6.20
CA TYR A 114 9.67 -2.59 -6.72
C TYR A 114 8.49 -3.05 -7.57
N TYR A 115 8.16 -4.35 -7.60
CA TYR A 115 7.02 -4.86 -8.39
C TYR A 115 5.71 -4.15 -8.04
N ASN A 116 5.49 -3.85 -6.75
CA ASN A 116 4.32 -3.09 -6.30
C ASN A 116 4.29 -1.63 -6.76
N CYS A 117 5.44 -1.08 -7.17
CA CYS A 117 5.58 0.29 -7.65
C CYS A 117 5.32 0.40 -9.16
N ARG A 118 5.35 -0.71 -9.92
CA ARG A 118 5.11 -0.73 -11.37
C ARG A 118 3.76 -0.11 -11.76
N GLN A 119 2.73 -0.26 -10.93
CA GLN A 119 1.40 0.32 -11.19
C GLN A 119 1.42 1.84 -11.39
N TYR A 120 2.40 2.54 -10.80
CA TYR A 120 2.52 3.99 -10.93
C TYR A 120 3.14 4.42 -12.27
N MET A 121 3.83 3.51 -12.97
CA MET A 121 4.48 3.78 -14.27
C MET A 121 3.57 3.56 -15.47
N ILE A 122 2.38 2.97 -15.27
CA ILE A 122 1.51 2.51 -16.37
C ILE A 122 1.09 3.64 -17.31
N ASP A 123 0.78 4.81 -16.76
CA ASP A 123 0.34 5.95 -17.58
C ASP A 123 1.49 6.48 -18.44
N ASP A 124 2.72 6.55 -17.91
CA ASP A 124 3.91 6.94 -18.67
C ASP A 124 4.25 5.91 -19.76
N ILE A 125 4.17 4.60 -19.45
CA ILE A 125 4.35 3.53 -20.44
C ILE A 125 3.36 3.70 -21.60
N LYS A 126 2.07 3.84 -21.30
CA LYS A 126 1.01 3.99 -22.30
C LYS A 126 1.22 5.24 -23.14
N SER A 127 1.56 6.37 -22.50
CA SER A 127 1.75 7.65 -23.18
C SER A 127 3.00 7.68 -24.06
N LYS A 128 4.11 7.09 -23.60
CA LYS A 128 5.41 7.20 -24.26
C LYS A 128 5.59 6.21 -25.40
N TYR A 129 5.07 4.98 -25.24
CA TYR A 129 5.33 3.90 -26.18
C TYR A 129 4.12 3.53 -27.04
N GLY A 130 2.88 3.77 -26.60
CA GLY A 130 1.71 3.46 -27.42
C GLY A 130 1.70 2.01 -27.93
N LEU A 131 1.75 1.04 -27.02
CA LEU A 131 2.11 -0.37 -27.30
C LEU A 131 1.23 -1.10 -28.33
N VAL A 132 0.00 -0.63 -28.59
CA VAL A 132 -0.90 -1.27 -29.57
C VAL A 132 -0.32 -1.15 -30.97
N GLY A 133 -0.22 -2.27 -31.68
CA GLY A 133 0.37 -2.39 -33.02
C GLY A 133 1.87 -2.75 -33.02
N MET A 134 2.54 -2.73 -31.87
CA MET A 134 3.93 -3.18 -31.74
C MET A 134 4.05 -4.71 -31.83
N ASP A 135 5.23 -5.20 -32.20
CA ASP A 135 5.55 -6.63 -32.07
C ASP A 135 5.73 -6.99 -30.60
N VAL A 136 5.25 -8.18 -30.18
CA VAL A 136 5.42 -8.69 -28.81
C VAL A 136 6.89 -8.63 -28.36
N LYS A 137 7.82 -8.95 -29.25
CA LYS A 137 9.27 -8.89 -28.97
C LYS A 137 9.74 -7.46 -28.69
N GLU A 138 9.22 -6.46 -29.40
CA GLU A 138 9.55 -5.05 -29.17
C GLU A 138 9.04 -4.60 -27.80
N VAL A 139 7.80 -4.97 -27.46
CA VAL A 139 7.21 -4.66 -26.15
C VAL A 139 8.02 -5.29 -25.02
N LYS A 140 8.42 -6.56 -25.15
CA LYS A 140 9.27 -7.23 -24.15
C LYS A 140 10.65 -6.58 -24.03
N ASN A 141 11.22 -6.05 -25.11
CA ASN A 141 12.48 -5.31 -25.04
C ASN A 141 12.33 -3.96 -24.31
N ILE A 142 11.19 -3.28 -24.45
CA ILE A 142 10.90 -2.00 -23.77
C ILE A 142 10.65 -2.23 -22.28
N LEU A 143 9.78 -3.17 -21.94
CA LEU A 143 9.36 -3.42 -20.56
C LEU A 143 10.38 -4.26 -19.79
N GLY A 144 11.11 -5.14 -20.48
CA GLY A 144 12.07 -6.06 -19.90
C GLY A 144 11.48 -7.40 -19.51
N GLU A 145 12.23 -8.12 -18.68
CA GLU A 145 11.98 -9.50 -18.27
C GLU A 145 10.91 -9.60 -17.16
N ASN A 146 10.67 -10.80 -16.64
CA ASN A 146 9.65 -11.05 -15.59
C ASN A 146 8.20 -10.79 -16.02
N SER A 147 7.89 -11.12 -17.27
CA SER A 147 6.51 -11.32 -17.72
C SER A 147 6.10 -12.78 -17.55
N TYR A 148 4.80 -12.98 -17.39
CA TYR A 148 4.15 -14.29 -17.39
C TYR A 148 3.44 -14.46 -18.74
N ASP A 149 3.79 -15.51 -19.47
CA ASP A 149 3.23 -15.82 -20.77
C ASP A 149 2.01 -16.75 -20.63
N SER A 150 0.87 -16.37 -21.23
CA SER A 150 -0.30 -17.22 -21.46
C SER A 150 -0.52 -17.38 -22.96
N PRO A 151 0.25 -18.26 -23.63
CA PRO A 151 0.18 -18.40 -25.09
C PRO A 151 -1.17 -18.96 -25.58
N GLU A 152 -1.90 -19.69 -24.73
CA GLU A 152 -3.24 -20.22 -25.05
C GLU A 152 -4.27 -19.10 -25.25
N ASP A 153 -4.10 -17.98 -24.54
CA ASP A 153 -4.96 -16.81 -24.62
C ASP A 153 -4.42 -15.74 -25.60
N ASN A 154 -3.25 -15.95 -26.19
CA ASN A 154 -2.46 -14.94 -26.90
C ASN A 154 -2.17 -13.71 -26.03
N GLU A 155 -1.78 -13.95 -24.77
CA GLU A 155 -1.54 -12.90 -23.78
C GLU A 155 -0.21 -13.09 -23.07
N PHE A 156 0.38 -11.99 -22.62
CA PHE A 156 1.38 -12.01 -21.55
C PHE A 156 1.10 -10.86 -20.60
N TYR A 157 1.52 -11.00 -19.34
CA TYR A 157 1.26 -9.98 -18.33
C TYR A 157 2.44 -9.75 -17.40
N TYR A 158 2.43 -8.57 -16.77
CA TYR A 158 3.29 -8.25 -15.64
C TYR A 158 2.43 -8.10 -14.40
N GLU A 159 2.87 -8.65 -13.28
CA GLU A 159 2.35 -8.25 -11.97
C GLU A 159 2.89 -6.85 -11.67
N ILE A 160 1.99 -5.91 -11.39
CA ILE A 160 2.31 -4.49 -11.25
C ILE A 160 1.94 -3.89 -9.89
N GLY A 161 1.33 -4.70 -9.03
CA GLY A 161 0.78 -4.30 -7.75
C GLY A 161 0.19 -5.52 -7.05
N GLN A 162 0.05 -5.44 -5.73
CA GLN A 162 -0.69 -6.40 -4.94
C GLN A 162 -2.06 -5.81 -4.59
N GLU A 163 -3.12 -6.60 -4.68
CA GLU A 163 -4.46 -6.20 -4.26
C GLU A 163 -5.20 -7.45 -3.77
N PHE A 164 -5.43 -7.55 -2.46
CA PHE A 164 -6.04 -8.73 -1.86
C PHE A 164 -7.39 -9.08 -2.54
N PRO A 165 -7.58 -10.33 -3.05
CA PRO A 165 -6.82 -11.55 -2.74
C PRO A 165 -5.69 -11.93 -3.72
N GLY A 166 -5.31 -11.08 -4.68
CA GLY A 166 -4.33 -11.41 -5.72
C GLY A 166 -3.38 -10.27 -6.10
N TYR A 167 -2.91 -10.30 -7.35
CA TYR A 167 -2.05 -9.26 -7.92
C TYR A 167 -2.82 -8.44 -8.94
N LYS A 168 -2.56 -7.14 -8.96
CA LYS A 168 -2.90 -6.27 -10.07
C LYS A 168 -1.98 -6.59 -11.23
N LYS A 169 -2.56 -6.84 -12.40
CA LYS A 169 -1.86 -7.27 -13.61
C LYS A 169 -1.93 -6.18 -14.69
N PHE A 170 -0.85 -6.05 -15.44
CA PHE A 170 -0.78 -5.32 -16.71
C PHE A 170 -0.72 -6.34 -17.84
N ILE A 171 -1.82 -6.49 -18.58
CA ILE A 171 -2.02 -7.53 -19.58
C ILE A 171 -1.84 -6.95 -20.98
N ILE A 172 -1.09 -7.67 -21.80
CA ILE A 172 -0.85 -7.38 -23.20
C ILE A 172 -1.40 -8.56 -24.02
N THR A 173 -2.43 -8.29 -24.82
CA THR A 173 -3.01 -9.26 -25.77
C THR A 173 -2.50 -8.99 -27.17
N TYR A 174 -2.22 -10.04 -27.93
CA TYR A 174 -1.70 -9.96 -29.30
C TYR A 174 -2.47 -10.88 -30.27
N ASP A 175 -2.31 -10.64 -31.56
CA ASP A 175 -2.90 -11.47 -32.62
C ASP A 175 -1.97 -12.63 -33.02
N GLU A 176 -2.44 -13.48 -33.93
CA GLU A 176 -1.68 -14.63 -34.45
C GLU A 176 -0.34 -14.26 -35.11
N ASN A 177 -0.18 -13.00 -35.54
CA ASN A 177 1.06 -12.49 -36.12
C ASN A 177 2.02 -11.91 -35.07
N GLY A 178 1.65 -11.97 -33.78
CA GLY A 178 2.43 -11.42 -32.69
C GLY A 178 2.36 -9.89 -32.61
N LYS A 179 1.32 -9.26 -33.16
CA LYS A 179 1.06 -7.83 -33.04
C LYS A 179 0.13 -7.55 -31.86
N VAL A 180 0.52 -6.60 -31.01
CA VAL A 180 -0.30 -6.21 -29.85
C VAL A 180 -1.60 -5.58 -30.31
N THR A 181 -2.72 -6.08 -29.81
CA THR A 181 -4.07 -5.61 -30.15
C THR A 181 -4.74 -4.89 -28.99
N LYS A 182 -4.37 -5.24 -27.76
CA LYS A 182 -4.99 -4.69 -26.55
C LYS A 182 -4.00 -4.63 -25.40
N VAL A 183 -4.15 -3.58 -24.58
CA VAL A 183 -3.41 -3.41 -23.35
C VAL A 183 -4.37 -2.98 -22.26
N GLU A 184 -4.42 -3.73 -21.15
CA GLU A 184 -5.30 -3.42 -20.02
C GLU A 184 -4.65 -3.65 -18.66
N THR A 185 -5.25 -3.08 -17.62
CA THR A 185 -4.90 -3.36 -16.23
C THR A 185 -6.10 -4.03 -15.56
N THR A 186 -5.88 -5.12 -14.83
CA THR A 186 -6.95 -5.81 -14.09
C THR A 186 -6.52 -6.15 -12.67
N ASN A 187 -7.50 -6.22 -11.78
CA ASN A 187 -7.34 -6.70 -10.41
C ASN A 187 -7.93 -8.12 -10.25
N ASP A 188 -8.38 -8.73 -11.35
CA ASP A 188 -9.07 -10.01 -11.35
C ASP A 188 -8.07 -11.16 -11.15
N ALA A 189 -8.12 -11.78 -9.97
CA ALA A 189 -7.30 -12.93 -9.60
C ALA A 189 -7.63 -14.20 -10.42
N SER A 190 -8.77 -14.27 -11.10
CA SER A 190 -9.21 -15.45 -11.87
C SER A 190 -8.62 -15.53 -13.28
N ARG A 191 -7.93 -14.49 -13.75
CA ARG A 191 -7.32 -14.40 -15.09
C ARG A 191 -5.85 -14.80 -15.05
N GLY A 192 -5.52 -15.91 -14.41
CA GLY A 192 -4.15 -16.44 -14.27
C GLY A 192 -4.13 -17.94 -14.08
#